data_AF-A0A0R2LTY2-F1
#
_entry.id   AF-A0A0R2LTY2-F1
#
_cell.length_a   1.000
_cell.length_b   1.000
_cell.length_c   1.000
_cell.angle_alpha   90.00
_cell.angle_beta   90.00
_cell.angle_gamma   90.00
#
_symmetry.space_group_name_H-M   'P 1'
#
loop_
_entity.id
_entity.type
_entity.pdbx_description
1 polymer ?
#
loop_
_entity_poly.entity_id
_entity_poly.type
_entity_poly.pdbx_seq_one_letter_code
_entity_poly.pdbx_strand_id
1 'polypeptide(L)'
;MYASGSWFTSGRINKDSLYNNTPIWVAAYDTDRPGVDGAAAWQYTDNGHGLHTDFSYDFTGALSGIKEPVKSGSTVTDNIPNTAVEADVGKFLQESGLYTITANSVPVYTDPTLTGTAGETLAKGSSLVCIPADKAAHSLMISRDMYITSDVNQVKYMKR
;
A
#
# COMPACT_ATOMS: atom_id res chain seq x y z
N MET A 1 -15.48 4.68 10.65
CA MET A 1 -16.48 5.75 10.46
C MET A 1 -16.03 6.62 9.30
N TYR A 2 -16.94 6.98 8.39
CA TYR A 2 -16.67 7.95 7.33
C TYR A 2 -17.40 9.28 7.60
N ALA A 3 -16.71 10.43 7.44
CA ALA A 3 -17.31 11.76 7.48
C ALA A 3 -16.40 12.84 6.88
N SER A 4 -16.98 13.99 6.51
CA SER A 4 -16.20 15.15 6.06
C SER A 4 -15.32 15.73 7.17
N GLY A 5 -14.13 16.22 6.83
CA GLY A 5 -13.20 16.85 7.77
C GLY A 5 -13.84 17.98 8.57
N SER A 6 -14.71 18.76 7.94
CA SER A 6 -15.44 19.87 8.57
C SER A 6 -16.36 19.44 9.71
N TRP A 7 -16.86 18.21 9.73
CA TRP A 7 -17.71 17.72 10.82
C TRP A 7 -16.91 17.38 12.08
N PHE A 8 -15.67 16.92 11.90
CA PHE A 8 -14.75 16.71 13.02
C PHE A 8 -14.26 18.05 13.57
N THR A 9 -13.84 18.98 12.72
CA THR A 9 -13.28 20.27 13.16
C THR A 9 -14.34 21.22 13.73
N SER A 10 -15.59 21.14 13.26
CA SER A 10 -16.71 21.92 13.83
C SER A 10 -17.30 21.33 15.11
N GLY A 11 -16.78 20.19 15.60
CA GLY A 11 -17.28 19.54 16.82
C GLY A 11 -18.63 18.84 16.68
N ARG A 12 -19.17 18.69 15.47
CA ARG A 12 -20.38 17.89 15.21
C ARG A 12 -20.15 16.42 15.51
N ILE A 13 -18.92 15.95 15.29
CA ILE A 13 -18.45 14.62 15.70
C ILE A 13 -17.32 14.80 16.71
N ASN A 14 -17.52 14.28 17.91
CA ASN A 14 -16.44 14.12 18.87
C ASN A 14 -15.77 12.75 18.65
N LYS A 15 -14.59 12.76 18.02
CA LYS A 15 -13.84 11.54 17.68
C LYS A 15 -13.45 10.70 18.91
N ASP A 16 -13.20 11.36 20.04
CA ASP A 16 -12.76 10.70 21.27
C ASP A 16 -13.94 10.05 22.02
N SER A 17 -15.18 10.40 21.65
CA SER A 17 -16.40 9.77 22.15
C SER A 17 -16.86 8.58 21.30
N LEU A 18 -16.11 8.21 20.25
CA LEU A 18 -16.46 7.08 19.41
C LEU A 18 -16.18 5.77 20.12
N TYR A 19 -17.14 4.83 20.02
CA TYR A 19 -17.03 3.52 20.62
C TYR A 19 -15.77 2.78 20.12
N ASN A 20 -15.03 2.18 21.06
CA ASN A 20 -13.88 1.31 20.82
C ASN A 20 -12.81 1.89 19.87
N ASN A 21 -12.51 3.20 19.99
CA ASN A 21 -11.50 3.87 19.17
C ASN A 21 -11.67 3.59 17.66
N THR A 22 -12.92 3.62 17.19
CA THR A 22 -13.29 3.30 15.81
C THR A 22 -12.39 4.06 14.81
N PRO A 23 -11.73 3.37 13.85
CA PRO A 23 -10.94 4.03 12.81
C PRO A 23 -11.77 5.04 12.02
N ILE A 24 -11.22 6.22 11.78
CA ILE A 24 -11.91 7.30 11.06
C ILE A 24 -11.36 7.45 9.65
N TRP A 25 -12.26 7.52 8.68
CA TRP A 25 -11.99 7.78 7.27
C TRP A 25 -12.54 9.17 6.95
N VAL A 26 -11.66 10.10 6.63
CA VAL A 26 -12.00 11.51 6.50
C VAL A 26 -12.06 11.90 5.04
N ALA A 27 -13.10 12.63 4.64
CA ALA A 27 -13.14 13.28 3.33
C ALA A 27 -12.71 14.75 3.44
N ALA A 28 -11.66 15.10 2.70
CA ALA A 28 -11.16 16.46 2.56
C ALA A 28 -10.50 16.58 1.19
N TYR A 29 -11.08 17.38 0.31
CA TYR A 29 -10.59 17.55 -1.07
C TYR A 29 -9.81 18.85 -1.20
N ASP A 30 -8.95 18.93 -2.22
CA ASP A 30 -8.11 20.10 -2.51
C ASP A 30 -7.19 20.53 -1.35
N THR A 31 -6.84 19.57 -0.48
CA THR A 31 -5.89 19.76 0.64
C THR A 31 -4.69 18.82 0.51
N ASP A 32 -3.58 19.16 1.18
CA ASP A 32 -2.37 18.33 1.24
C ASP A 32 -2.43 17.25 2.34
N ARG A 33 -3.49 17.26 3.17
CA ARG A 33 -3.68 16.40 4.34
C ARG A 33 -5.18 16.27 4.71
N PRO A 34 -5.57 15.24 5.50
CA PRO A 34 -6.98 15.03 5.90
C PRO A 34 -7.55 16.12 6.84
N GLY A 35 -6.71 16.90 7.50
CA GLY A 35 -7.15 17.99 8.40
C GLY A 35 -7.77 17.54 9.72
N VAL A 36 -7.73 16.24 10.03
CA VAL A 36 -8.20 15.64 11.29
C VAL A 36 -7.12 14.69 11.80
N ASP A 37 -6.66 14.92 13.03
CA ASP A 37 -5.62 14.11 13.64
C ASP A 37 -6.09 12.68 13.92
N GLY A 38 -5.20 11.71 13.68
CA GLY A 38 -5.50 10.30 13.88
C GLY A 38 -6.42 9.70 12.81
N ALA A 39 -6.52 10.33 11.63
CA ALA A 39 -7.22 9.73 10.50
C ALA A 39 -6.60 8.39 10.11
N ALA A 40 -7.43 7.34 10.05
CA ALA A 40 -7.04 6.01 9.61
C ALA A 40 -7.00 5.89 8.09
N ALA A 41 -7.86 6.66 7.41
CA ALA A 41 -7.87 6.81 5.97
C ALA A 41 -8.31 8.22 5.57
N TRP A 42 -7.99 8.62 4.34
CA TRP A 42 -8.31 9.93 3.79
C TRP A 42 -8.77 9.82 2.35
N GLN A 43 -10.00 10.24 2.06
CA GLN A 43 -10.47 10.46 0.69
C GLN A 43 -10.09 11.88 0.25
N TYR A 44 -9.15 11.97 -0.69
CA TYR A 44 -8.57 13.24 -1.12
C TYR A 44 -9.18 13.79 -2.41
N THR A 45 -9.92 12.96 -3.14
CA THR A 45 -10.63 13.38 -4.35
C THR A 45 -11.79 12.43 -4.63
N ASP A 46 -12.83 12.98 -5.29
CA ASP A 46 -13.97 12.27 -5.88
C ASP A 46 -13.84 12.11 -7.41
N ASN A 47 -12.74 12.59 -7.99
CA ASN A 47 -12.52 12.62 -9.42
C ASN A 47 -11.09 12.17 -9.79
N GLY A 48 -10.67 11.05 -9.20
CA GLY A 48 -9.35 10.49 -9.48
C GLY A 48 -9.19 10.19 -10.97
N HIS A 49 -8.12 10.74 -11.57
CA HIS A 49 -7.81 10.58 -12.99
C HIS A 49 -8.96 10.97 -13.95
N GLY A 50 -9.90 11.84 -13.54
CA GLY A 50 -11.03 12.24 -14.36
C GLY A 50 -12.13 11.17 -14.49
N LEU A 51 -12.11 10.15 -13.63
CA LEU A 51 -13.02 9.01 -13.69
C LEU A 51 -14.27 9.16 -12.80
N HIS A 52 -14.49 10.32 -12.18
CA HIS A 52 -15.57 10.53 -11.20
C HIS A 52 -15.61 9.44 -10.13
N THR A 53 -14.43 8.97 -9.75
CA THR A 53 -14.23 7.90 -8.78
C THR A 53 -13.44 8.44 -7.60
N ASP A 54 -13.86 8.03 -6.41
CA ASP A 54 -13.21 8.37 -5.16
C ASP A 54 -11.84 7.72 -5.02
N PHE A 55 -10.81 8.52 -4.75
CA PHE A 55 -9.49 8.02 -4.43
C PHE A 55 -9.14 8.35 -2.98
N SER A 56 -8.58 7.36 -2.30
CA SER A 56 -8.27 7.44 -0.88
C SER A 56 -6.90 6.90 -0.56
N TYR A 57 -6.26 7.48 0.46
CA TYR A 57 -5.13 6.89 1.17
C TYR A 57 -5.65 6.08 2.36
N ASP A 58 -5.22 4.83 2.49
CA ASP A 58 -5.50 3.99 3.66
C ASP A 58 -4.22 3.89 4.50
N PHE A 59 -4.14 4.65 5.59
CA PHE A 59 -2.91 4.76 6.39
C PHE A 59 -2.72 3.58 7.35
N THR A 60 -3.82 3.01 7.84
CA THR A 60 -3.78 1.95 8.86
C THR A 60 -4.25 0.61 8.33
N GLY A 61 -4.66 0.53 7.07
CA GLY A 61 -5.29 -0.66 6.52
C GLY A 61 -6.74 -0.86 6.89
N ALA A 62 -7.41 0.19 7.40
CA ALA A 62 -8.77 0.06 7.91
C ALA A 62 -9.79 -0.20 6.79
N LEU A 63 -9.48 0.22 5.56
CA LEU A 63 -10.34 0.02 4.39
C LEU A 63 -9.96 -1.26 3.64
N SER A 64 -8.67 -1.49 3.48
CA SER A 64 -8.12 -2.64 2.77
C SER A 64 -8.12 -3.93 3.59
N GLY A 65 -8.26 -3.82 4.92
CA GLY A 65 -8.15 -4.94 5.85
C GLY A 65 -6.70 -5.32 6.18
N ILE A 66 -5.72 -4.56 5.68
CA ILE A 66 -4.30 -4.88 5.75
C ILE A 66 -3.65 -4.09 6.88
N LYS A 67 -3.55 -4.67 8.08
CA LYS A 67 -2.84 -4.00 9.19
C LYS A 67 -1.35 -3.91 8.88
N GLU A 68 -0.95 -2.84 8.20
CA GLU A 68 0.47 -2.49 8.06
C GLU A 68 1.07 -2.35 9.48
N PRO A 69 2.17 -3.05 9.80
CA PRO A 69 2.84 -2.85 11.06
C PRO A 69 3.28 -1.38 11.11
N VAL A 70 2.84 -0.66 12.14
CA VAL A 70 3.26 0.71 12.42
C VAL A 70 4.80 0.72 12.48
N LYS A 71 5.46 1.19 11.42
CA LYS A 71 6.91 1.41 11.40
C LYS A 71 7.17 2.59 12.33
N SER A 72 7.41 2.28 13.61
CA SER A 72 7.95 3.24 14.56
C SER A 72 9.29 3.72 14.01
N GLY A 73 9.44 5.04 13.89
CA GLY A 73 10.48 5.67 13.09
C GLY A 73 11.89 5.17 13.39
N SER A 74 12.64 4.90 12.33
CA SER A 74 14.09 4.75 12.43
C SER A 74 14.74 5.61 11.35
N THR A 75 15.42 6.65 11.82
CA THR A 75 16.32 7.50 11.05
C THR A 75 17.46 6.67 10.50
N VAL A 76 17.61 6.60 9.17
CA VAL A 76 18.84 6.11 8.55
C VAL A 76 19.30 7.11 7.49
N THR A 77 20.50 7.64 7.73
CA THR A 77 21.30 8.53 6.90
C THR A 77 21.73 7.86 5.60
N ASP A 78 21.66 8.63 4.51
CA ASP A 78 22.30 8.34 3.22
C ASP A 78 23.77 7.97 3.40
N ASN A 79 24.22 6.90 2.74
CA ASN A 79 25.59 6.75 2.23
C ASN A 79 25.64 5.58 1.23
N ILE A 80 25.72 5.91 -0.07
CA ILE A 80 26.02 4.97 -1.16
C ILE A 80 27.54 4.84 -1.31
N PRO A 81 28.06 3.63 -1.54
CA PRO A 81 29.11 3.47 -2.54
C PRO A 81 28.69 2.49 -3.64
N ASN A 82 28.90 2.94 -4.88
CA ASN A 82 28.74 2.21 -6.13
C ASN A 82 29.89 1.22 -6.32
N THR A 83 29.60 -0.07 -6.54
CA THR A 83 30.52 -1.00 -7.20
C THR A 83 29.71 -2.07 -7.92
N ALA A 84 29.90 -2.18 -9.24
CA ALA A 84 29.22 -3.16 -10.09
C ALA A 84 29.98 -4.49 -10.11
N VAL A 85 29.35 -5.63 -9.76
CA VAL A 85 29.41 -6.94 -10.45
C VAL A 85 28.39 -7.95 -9.85
N GLU A 86 28.01 -8.96 -10.65
CA GLU A 86 27.34 -10.25 -10.36
C GLU A 86 25.81 -10.35 -10.52
N ALA A 87 25.39 -11.43 -11.22
CA ALA A 87 24.07 -11.71 -11.79
C ALA A 87 22.87 -11.61 -10.83
N ASP A 88 21.79 -10.95 -11.27
CA ASP A 88 20.61 -10.60 -10.45
C ASP A 88 19.61 -11.75 -10.18
N VAL A 89 19.99 -13.02 -10.33
CA VAL A 89 19.11 -14.14 -9.95
C VAL A 89 19.11 -14.30 -8.42
N GLY A 90 17.98 -14.01 -7.77
CA GLY A 90 17.79 -14.22 -6.32
C GLY A 90 17.91 -12.97 -5.44
N LYS A 91 17.81 -11.76 -6.00
CA LYS A 91 17.57 -10.56 -5.19
C LYS A 91 16.06 -10.36 -5.04
N PHE A 92 15.61 -10.30 -3.79
CA PHE A 92 14.22 -10.06 -3.43
C PHE A 92 14.13 -8.73 -2.68
N LEU A 93 13.14 -7.91 -3.02
CA LEU A 93 12.90 -6.65 -2.32
C LEU A 93 11.47 -6.61 -1.78
N GLN A 94 11.36 -6.59 -0.45
CA GLN A 94 10.10 -6.63 0.27
C GLN A 94 9.90 -5.35 1.07
N GLU A 95 9.60 -4.27 0.37
CA GLU A 95 9.15 -3.00 0.96
C GLU A 95 7.67 -2.77 0.64
N SER A 96 6.93 -2.15 1.55
CA SER A 96 5.59 -1.66 1.22
C SER A 96 5.69 -0.48 0.25
N GLY A 97 4.82 -0.46 -0.76
CA GLY A 97 4.72 0.65 -1.70
C GLY A 97 4.42 0.22 -3.13
N LEU A 98 4.68 1.12 -4.08
CA LEU A 98 4.35 0.90 -5.49
C LEU A 98 5.38 -0.01 -6.16
N TYR A 99 4.91 -1.05 -6.85
CA TYR A 99 5.73 -1.90 -7.72
C TYR A 99 5.22 -1.84 -9.15
N THR A 100 6.13 -1.97 -10.11
CA THR A 100 5.83 -2.16 -11.52
C THR A 100 6.32 -3.53 -11.98
N ILE A 101 5.49 -4.27 -12.70
CA ILE A 101 5.84 -5.56 -13.29
C ILE A 101 6.79 -5.33 -14.47
N THR A 102 7.98 -5.94 -14.42
CA THR A 102 9.02 -5.82 -15.45
C THR A 102 9.10 -7.04 -16.37
N ALA A 103 8.72 -8.22 -15.87
CA ALA A 103 8.61 -9.44 -16.65
C ALA A 103 7.37 -9.44 -17.56
N ASN A 104 7.38 -10.26 -18.61
CA ASN A 104 6.26 -10.36 -19.56
C ASN A 104 4.98 -10.86 -18.91
N SER A 105 5.10 -11.74 -17.91
CA SER A 105 4.01 -12.33 -17.17
C SER A 105 4.49 -12.69 -15.78
N VAL A 106 3.75 -12.30 -14.75
CA VAL A 106 3.98 -12.67 -13.35
C VAL A 106 2.71 -13.34 -12.80
N PRO A 107 2.78 -14.59 -12.34
CA PRO A 107 1.62 -15.29 -11.80
C PRO A 107 1.12 -14.64 -10.51
N VAL A 108 -0.21 -14.68 -10.34
CA VAL A 108 -0.87 -14.32 -9.08
C VAL A 108 -1.18 -15.58 -8.29
N TYR A 109 -0.90 -15.54 -7.00
CA TYR A 109 -1.04 -16.64 -6.06
C TYR A 109 -2.13 -16.37 -5.05
N THR A 110 -2.76 -17.43 -4.55
CA THR A 110 -3.84 -17.38 -3.54
C THR A 110 -3.33 -17.60 -2.12
N ASP A 111 -2.02 -17.83 -1.96
CA ASP A 111 -1.38 -18.05 -0.67
C ASP A 111 -0.03 -17.31 -0.60
N PRO A 112 0.38 -16.90 0.61
CA PRO A 112 1.61 -16.13 0.79
C PRO A 112 2.88 -16.95 0.55
N THR A 113 2.79 -18.29 0.49
CA THR A 113 3.93 -19.17 0.21
C THR A 113 4.15 -19.42 -1.28
N LEU A 114 3.34 -18.80 -2.16
CA LEU A 114 3.43 -18.87 -3.62
C LEU A 114 3.27 -20.30 -4.17
N THR A 115 2.36 -21.09 -3.60
CA THR A 115 2.15 -22.50 -3.97
C THR A 115 0.87 -22.74 -4.75
N GLY A 116 -0.22 -22.07 -4.38
CA GLY A 116 -1.51 -22.06 -5.05
C GLY A 116 -1.63 -20.88 -6.00
N THR A 117 -1.94 -21.14 -7.26
CA THR A 117 -2.11 -20.12 -8.30
C THR A 117 -3.57 -19.71 -8.43
N ALA A 118 -3.84 -18.42 -8.61
CA ALA A 118 -5.18 -17.90 -8.91
C ALA A 118 -5.64 -18.16 -10.35
N GLY A 119 -4.76 -18.67 -11.22
CA GLY A 119 -5.04 -18.84 -12.65
C GLY A 119 -4.93 -17.55 -13.46
N GLU A 120 -4.46 -16.46 -12.84
CA GLU A 120 -4.28 -15.14 -13.44
C GLU A 120 -2.80 -14.74 -13.44
N THR A 121 -2.44 -13.83 -14.36
CA THR A 121 -1.08 -13.27 -14.43
C THR A 121 -1.13 -11.77 -14.68
N LEU A 122 -0.14 -11.04 -14.16
CA LEU A 122 0.06 -9.62 -14.42
C LEU A 122 1.04 -9.44 -15.57
N ALA A 123 0.67 -8.61 -16.55
CA ALA A 123 1.50 -8.31 -17.71
C ALA A 123 2.55 -7.23 -17.41
N LYS A 124 3.62 -7.20 -18.19
CA LYS A 124 4.65 -6.14 -18.15
C LYS A 124 4.04 -4.74 -18.18
N GLY A 125 4.53 -3.85 -17.31
CA GLY A 125 4.07 -2.47 -17.18
C GLY A 125 2.92 -2.27 -16.18
N SER A 126 2.26 -3.34 -15.74
CA SER A 126 1.27 -3.27 -14.67
C SER A 126 1.89 -2.68 -13.42
N SER A 127 1.20 -1.76 -12.75
CA SER A 127 1.68 -1.15 -11.50
C SER A 127 0.65 -1.27 -10.42
N LEU A 128 1.09 -1.63 -9.21
CA LEU A 128 0.22 -1.95 -8.10
C LEU A 128 0.91 -1.64 -6.77
N VAL A 129 0.11 -1.35 -5.75
CA VAL A 129 0.60 -1.20 -4.38
C VAL A 129 0.73 -2.58 -3.78
N CYS A 130 1.90 -2.87 -3.23
CA CYS A 130 2.24 -4.16 -2.65
C CYS A 130 2.67 -4.01 -1.20
N ILE A 131 2.45 -5.06 -0.42
CA ILE A 131 2.83 -5.15 0.98
C ILE A 131 3.57 -6.48 1.20
N PRO A 132 4.72 -6.50 1.90
CA PRO A 132 5.40 -7.76 2.24
C PRO A 132 4.48 -8.73 2.98
N ALA A 133 4.41 -9.98 2.50
CA ALA A 133 3.54 -11.00 3.09
C ALA A 133 4.32 -12.11 3.78
N ASP A 134 5.13 -12.86 3.05
CA ASP A 134 5.99 -13.91 3.60
C ASP A 134 7.46 -13.65 3.26
N LYS A 135 8.28 -13.54 4.30
CA LYS A 135 9.71 -13.25 4.16
C LYS A 135 10.52 -14.42 3.59
N ALA A 136 10.12 -15.65 3.88
CA ALA A 136 10.81 -16.85 3.43
C ALA A 136 10.45 -17.21 1.98
N ALA A 137 9.18 -17.04 1.61
CA ALA A 137 8.71 -17.24 0.24
C ALA A 137 8.92 -16.01 -0.66
N HIS A 138 9.38 -14.89 -0.09
CA HIS A 138 9.63 -13.65 -0.80
C HIS A 138 8.39 -13.11 -1.54
N SER A 139 7.25 -13.11 -0.86
CA SER A 139 5.97 -12.71 -1.44
C SER A 139 5.55 -11.28 -1.10
N LEU A 140 4.75 -10.71 -2.01
CA LEU A 140 4.12 -9.41 -1.93
C LEU A 140 2.61 -9.61 -2.06
N MET A 141 1.84 -9.13 -1.08
CA MET A 141 0.38 -9.08 -1.16
C MET A 141 -0.04 -7.90 -2.03
N ILE A 142 -0.94 -8.18 -2.98
CA ILE A 142 -1.43 -7.22 -3.99
C ILE A 142 -2.90 -6.86 -3.77
N SER A 143 -3.63 -7.74 -3.09
CA SER A 143 -5.02 -7.58 -2.67
C SER A 143 -5.30 -8.60 -1.57
N ARG A 144 -6.51 -8.59 -1.00
CA ARG A 144 -6.93 -9.58 0.01
C ARG A 144 -6.74 -10.99 -0.54
N ASP A 145 -5.88 -11.77 0.13
CA ASP A 145 -5.56 -13.16 -0.19
C ASP A 145 -4.95 -13.38 -1.59
N MET A 146 -4.33 -12.34 -2.19
CA MET A 146 -3.68 -12.41 -3.49
C MET A 146 -2.25 -11.92 -3.42
N TYR A 147 -1.32 -12.69 -3.98
CA TYR A 147 0.12 -12.50 -3.82
C TYR A 147 0.89 -12.61 -5.14
N ILE A 148 2.05 -11.96 -5.20
CA ILE A 148 3.04 -12.11 -6.28
C ILE A 148 4.44 -12.25 -5.69
N THR A 149 5.42 -12.60 -6.52
CA THR A 149 6.83 -12.64 -6.13
C THR A 149 7.42 -11.23 -5.93
N SER A 150 8.39 -11.10 -5.02
CA SER A 150 9.26 -9.92 -4.87
C SER A 150 10.58 -10.01 -5.65
N ASP A 151 10.73 -10.99 -6.54
CA ASP A 151 11.91 -11.15 -7.39
C ASP A 151 12.15 -9.89 -8.23
N VAL A 152 13.30 -9.25 -8.04
CA VAL A 152 13.61 -7.97 -8.70
C VAL A 152 13.74 -8.07 -10.22
N ASN A 153 13.85 -9.29 -10.76
CA ASN A 153 13.79 -9.51 -12.21
C ASN A 153 12.36 -9.42 -12.75
N GLN A 154 11.37 -9.69 -11.90
CA GLN A 154 9.96 -9.75 -12.27
C GLN A 154 9.21 -8.49 -11.87
N VAL A 155 9.62 -7.84 -10.77
CA VAL A 155 8.99 -6.64 -10.23
C VAL A 155 10.02 -5.59 -9.83
N LYS A 156 9.68 -4.31 -10.01
CA LYS A 156 10.54 -3.19 -9.62
C LYS A 156 9.82 -2.30 -8.60
N TYR A 157 10.44 -2.12 -7.44
CA TYR A 157 9.98 -1.14 -6.45
C TYR A 157 10.22 0.29 -6.93
N MET A 158 9.20 1.13 -6.78
CA MET A 158 9.23 2.53 -7.14
C MET A 158 9.36 3.36 -5.86
N LYS A 159 10.61 3.68 -5.49
CA LYS A 159 10.91 4.60 -4.38
C LYS A 159 10.35 5.97 -4.73
N ARG A 160 9.38 6.45 -3.94
CA ARG A 160 8.89 7.83 -3.99
C ARG A 160 9.68 8.70 -3.02
#